data_AF-A0A235BPF1-F1
#
_entry.id   AF-A0A235BPF1-F1
#
_cell.length_a   1.000
_cell.length_b   1.000
_cell.length_c   1.000
_cell.angle_alpha   90.00
_cell.angle_beta   90.00
_cell.angle_gamma   90.00
#
_symmetry.space_group_name_H-M   'P 1'
#
loop_
_entity.id
_entity.type
_entity.pdbx_description
1 polymer ?
#
loop_
_entity_poly.entity_id
_entity_poly.type
_entity_poly.pdbx_seq_one_letter_code
_entity_poly.pdbx_strand_id
1 'polypeptide(L)' 'MCGAFDSVLGMGKDRALQRIIEMLPVRLHPGTCDPRINGVVVEVDSSTGKALSIERVNLGLENGEKTG' A
#
# COMPACT_ATOMS: atom_id res chain seq x y z
N MET A 1 0.26 2.03 3.50
CA MET A 1 -0.38 0.69 3.42
C MET A 1 0.50 -0.20 2.57
N CYS A 2 0.68 -1.45 2.99
CA CYS A 2 1.39 -2.47 2.22
C CYS A 2 0.35 -3.50 1.77
N GLY A 3 0.15 -3.65 0.47
CA GLY A 3 -0.94 -4.44 -0.09
C GLY A 3 -1.32 -4.01 -1.50
N ALA A 4 -2.48 -4.46 -1.97
CA ALA A 4 -2.97 -4.16 -3.31
C ALA A 4 -3.20 -2.66 -3.50
N PHE A 5 -2.43 -2.03 -4.38
CA PHE A 5 -2.53 -0.61 -4.70
C PHE A 5 -3.61 -0.34 -5.73
N ASP A 6 -3.86 -1.27 -6.66
CA ASP A 6 -5.00 -1.20 -7.57
C ASP A 6 -6.29 -1.65 -6.88
N SER A 7 -6.72 -0.86 -5.90
CA SER A 7 -7.81 -1.17 -4.99
C SER A 7 -8.41 0.11 -4.39
N VAL A 8 -9.54 -0.01 -3.68
CA VAL A 8 -10.04 1.06 -2.80
C VAL A 8 -9.61 0.74 -1.38
N LEU A 9 -8.51 1.37 -0.92
CA LEU A 9 -7.94 1.18 0.41
C LEU A 9 -7.69 -0.30 0.78
N GLY A 10 -7.23 -1.09 -0.18
CA GLY A 10 -6.94 -2.51 -0.03
C GLY A 10 -8.11 -3.43 -0.41
N MET A 11 -9.30 -2.89 -0.69
CA MET A 11 -10.50 -3.66 -1.05
C MET A 11 -10.76 -3.64 -2.56
N GLY A 12 -11.38 -4.70 -3.08
CA GLY A 12 -11.82 -4.79 -4.48
C GLY A 12 -12.64 -3.57 -4.90
N LYS A 13 -12.27 -2.98 -6.04
CA LYS A 13 -12.86 -1.72 -6.52
C LYS A 13 -14.35 -1.85 -6.80
N ASP A 14 -14.78 -2.97 -7.37
CA ASP A 14 -16.17 -3.25 -7.73
C ASP A 14 -17.11 -3.17 -6.51
N ARG A 15 -16.85 -3.95 -5.45
CA ARG A 15 -17.72 -3.97 -4.26
C ARG A 15 -17.59 -2.72 -3.42
N ALA A 16 -16.39 -2.12 -3.36
CA ALA A 16 -16.19 -0.87 -2.65
C ALA A 16 -16.98 0.28 -3.30
N LEU A 17 -16.94 0.40 -4.63
CA LEU A 17 -17.68 1.43 -5.37
C LEU A 17 -19.19 1.19 -5.30
N GLN A 18 -19.65 -0.07 -5.46
CA GLN A 18 -21.06 -0.42 -5.31
C GLN A 18 -21.62 0.08 -3.97
N ARG A 19 -20.92 -0.21 -2.88
CA ARG A 19 -21.32 0.22 -1.52
C ARG A 19 -21.47 1.74 -1.41
N ILE A 20 -20.55 2.50 -2.02
CA ILE A 20 -20.52 3.97 -1.94
C ILE A 20 -21.65 4.57 -2.77
N ILE A 21 -21.86 4.07 -3.99
CA ILE A 21 -22.84 4.61 -4.93
C ILE A 21 -24.27 4.25 -4.50
N GLU A 22 -24.52 2.98 -4.15
CA GLU A 22 -25.85 2.50 -3.78
C GLU A 22 -26.23 2.83 -2.33
N MET A 23 -25.24 3.14 -1.49
CA MET A 23 -25.42 3.35 -0.04
C MET A 23 -26.06 2.15 0.69
N LEU A 24 -25.85 0.94 0.16
CA LEU A 24 -26.35 -0.31 0.75
C LEU A 24 -25.21 -1.16 1.34
N PRO A 25 -25.49 -2.03 2.33
CA PRO A 25 -24.49 -2.96 2.84
C PRO A 25 -24.04 -3.94 1.76
N VAL A 26 -22.74 -3.95 1.46
CA VAL A 26 -22.10 -4.87 0.51
C VAL A 26 -20.93 -5.56 1.19
N ARG A 27 -20.80 -6.88 1.03
CA ARG A 27 -19.63 -7.63 1.50
C ARG A 27 -18.42 -7.27 0.64
N LEU A 28 -17.41 -6.68 1.27
CA LEU A 28 -16.13 -6.36 0.63
C LEU A 28 -15.23 -7.59 0.58
N HIS A 29 -14.29 -7.58 -0.37
CA HIS A 29 -13.18 -8.53 -0.45
C HIS A 29 -11.87 -7.78 -0.64
N PRO A 30 -10.72 -8.36 -0.26
CA PRO A 30 -9.41 -7.78 -0.55
C PRO A 30 -9.16 -7.64 -2.07
N GLY A 31 -8.44 -6.58 -2.45
CA GLY A 31 -7.85 -6.46 -3.78
C GLY A 31 -6.63 -7.38 -3.90
N THR A 32 -6.36 -7.86 -5.11
CA THR A 32 -5.30 -8.85 -5.39
C THR A 32 -4.27 -8.39 -6.42
N CYS A 33 -4.46 -7.21 -7.01
CA CYS A 33 -3.62 -6.67 -8.08
C CYS A 33 -2.68 -5.56 -7.58
N ASP A 34 -1.58 -5.35 -8.28
CA ASP A 34 -0.58 -4.29 -8.02
C ASP A 34 -0.12 -4.25 -6.55
N PRO A 35 0.56 -5.30 -6.04
CA PRO A 35 1.05 -5.29 -4.66
C PRO A 35 2.16 -4.25 -4.50
N ARG A 36 2.00 -3.38 -3.49
CA ARG A 36 2.98 -2.33 -3.16
C ARG A 36 3.33 -2.31 -1.69
N ILE A 37 4.56 -1.87 -1.41
CA ILE A 37 5.07 -1.61 -0.06
C ILE A 37 5.25 -0.10 0.09
N ASN A 38 4.71 0.44 1.17
CA ASN A 38 4.93 1.82 1.57
C ASN A 38 5.49 1.85 3.00
N GLY A 39 6.57 2.60 3.21
CA GLY A 39 7.21 2.73 4.51
C GLY A 39 8.10 3.97 4.58
N VAL A 40 8.85 4.09 5.66
CA VAL A 40 9.88 5.12 5.83
C VAL A 40 11.14 4.50 6.42
N VAL A 41 12.29 4.97 5.98
CA VAL A 41 13.58 4.69 6.59
C VAL A 41 13.95 5.93 7.40
N VAL A 42 14.26 5.76 8.68
CA VAL A 42 14.62 6.85 9.60
C VAL A 42 15.99 6.55 10.17
N GLU A 43 16.90 7.50 10.04
CA GLU A 43 18.19 7.46 10.72
C GLU A 43 18.05 8.12 12.09
N VAL A 44 18.60 7.51 13.14
CA VAL A 44 18.45 7.99 14.53
C VAL A 44 19.81 8.03 15.22
N ASP A 45 20.10 9.15 15.87
CA ASP A 45 21.23 9.27 16.79
C ASP A 45 20.94 8.44 18.05
N SER A 46 21.71 7.37 18.25
CA SER A 46 21.53 6.44 19.37
C SER A 46 21.79 7.06 20.75
N SER A 47 22.54 8.18 20.81
CA SER A 47 22.88 8.84 22.07
C SER A 47 21.80 9.81 22.56
N THR A 48 21.15 10.52 21.62
CA THR A 48 20.13 11.53 21.94
C THR A 48 18.71 11.03 21.67
N GLY A 49 18.54 9.94 20.92
CA GLY A 49 17.26 9.42 20.46
C GLY A 49 16.60 10.28 19.38
N LYS A 50 17.30 11.28 18.84
CA LYS A 50 16.77 12.19 17.82
C LYS A 50 16.90 11.58 16.43
N ALA A 51 15.88 11.76 15.60
CA ALA A 51 15.95 11.45 14.18
C ALA A 51 16.91 12.42 13.48
N LEU A 52 17.83 11.88 12.68
CA LEU A 52 18.78 12.61 11.85
C LEU A 52 18.24 12.83 10.43
N SER A 53 17.53 11.84 9.89
CA SER A 53 16.96 11.89 8.54
C SER A 53 15.72 11.00 8.43
N ILE A 54 14.91 11.25 7.39
CA ILE A 54 13.75 10.43 7.03
C ILE A 54 13.63 10.34 5.51
N GLU A 55 13.50 9.12 5.01
CA GLU A 55 13.28 8.82 3.59
C GLU A 55 11.99 8.02 3.42
N ARG A 56 11.22 8.33 2.37
CA ARG A 56 9.99 7.61 2.03
C ARG A 56 10.30 6.44 1.09
N VAL A 57 9.79 5.26 1.44
CA VAL A 57 9.82 4.06 0.61
C VAL A 57 8.43 3.87 -0.01
N ASN A 58 8.34 3.87 -1.34
CA ASN A 58 7.14 3.52 -2.10
C ASN A 58 7.57 2.63 -3.25
N LEU A 59 7.35 1.33 -3.09
CA LEU A 59 7.83 0.30 -4.01
C LEU A 59 6.65 -0.52 -4.53
N GLY A 60 6.52 -0.61 -5.84
CA GLY A 60 5.65 -1.60 -6.48
C GLY A 60 6.43 -2.86 -6.82
N LEU A 61 5.73 -4.00 -6.85
CA LEU A 61 6.32 -5.23 -7.36
C LEU A 61 6.49 -5.09 -8.88
N GLU A 62 7.73 -4.95 -9.35
CA GLU A 62 8.03 -5.09 -10.77
C GLU A 62 7.91 -6.57 -11.17
N ASN A 63 7.22 -6.86 -12.29
CA ASN A 63 7.32 -8.18 -12.90
C ASN A 63 8.79 -8.38 -13.25
N GLY A 64 9.47 -9.33 -12.60
CA GLY A 64 10.86 -9.63 -12.93
C GLY A 64 10.97 -9.97 -14.41
N GLU A 65 11.44 -9.03 -15.23
CA GLU A 65 12.16 -9.39 -16.42
C GLU A 65 13.36 -10.18 -15.94
N LYS A 66 13.41 -11.45 -16.34
CA LYS A 66 14.61 -12.26 -16.23
C LYS A 66 15.72 -11.50 -16.94
N THR A 67 16.60 -10.86 -16.17
CA THR A 67 17.89 -10.41 -16.67
C THR A 67 18.68 -11.69 -16.96
N GLY A 68 18.72 -12.06 -18.24
CA GLY A 68 19.65 -13.04 -18.79
C GLY A 68 21.04 -12.46 -19.00
#